data_AF-A0A7J5GPW6-F1
#
_entry.id   AF-A0A7J5GPW6-F1
#
_cell.length_a   1.000
_cell.length_b   1.000
_cell.length_c   1.000
_cell.angle_alpha   90.00
_cell.angle_beta   90.00
_cell.angle_gamma   90.00
#
_symmetry.space_group_name_H-M   'P 1'
#
loop_
_entity.id
_entity.type
_entity.pdbx_description
1 polymer ?
#
loop_
_entity_poly.entity_id
_entity_poly.type
_entity_poly.pdbx_seq_one_letter_code
_entity_poly.pdbx_strand_id
1 'polypeptide(L)'
;MIKALRTVGRYFMLMGRTFSRPERMRMFFRQYLNELEQLGVNSIGIVLLISFFIGAVITIQIKLNIESPWMPRWTVGYVTREIMLLEFSSSIMCLILAGKVGSNV
;
A
#
# COMPACT_ATOMS: atom_id res chain seq x y z
N MET A 1 -12.52 10.19 28.42
CA MET A 1 -11.05 10.03 28.42
C MET A 1 -10.58 8.68 28.99
N ILE A 2 -11.00 8.27 30.19
CA ILE A 2 -10.56 7.00 30.85
C ILE A 2 -10.96 5.72 30.07
N LYS A 3 -12.09 5.73 29.35
CA LYS A 3 -12.54 4.59 28.55
C LYS A 3 -11.60 4.29 27.37
N ALA A 4 -11.13 5.31 26.65
CA ALA A 4 -10.21 5.14 25.52
C ALA A 4 -8.89 4.51 25.96
N LEU A 5 -8.33 4.99 27.08
CA LEU A 5 -7.09 4.45 27.64
C LEU A 5 -7.23 2.98 28.06
N ARG A 6 -8.38 2.59 28.64
CA ARG A 6 -8.66 1.17 28.95
C ARG A 6 -8.82 0.31 27.70
N THR A 7 -9.45 0.83 26.65
CA THR A 7 -9.61 0.09 25.38
C THR A 7 -8.27 -0.13 24.71
N VAL A 8 -7.42 0.91 24.66
CA VAL A 8 -6.06 0.83 24.12
C VAL A 8 -5.22 -0.15 24.94
N GLY A 9 -5.25 -0.08 26.28
CA GLY A 9 -4.53 -1.03 27.13
C GLY A 9 -4.99 -2.49 26.96
N ARG A 10 -6.29 -2.72 26.76
CA ARG A 10 -6.84 -4.05 26.46
C ARG A 10 -6.38 -4.54 25.09
N TYR A 11 -6.32 -3.65 24.10
CA TYR A 11 -5.83 -3.94 22.76
C TYR A 11 -4.35 -4.34 22.75
N PHE A 12 -3.49 -3.58 23.45
CA PHE A 12 -2.07 -3.94 23.60
C PHE A 12 -1.89 -5.31 24.28
N MET A 13 -2.70 -5.61 25.30
CA MET A 13 -2.66 -6.91 25.98
C MET A 13 -3.13 -8.05 25.07
N LEU A 14 -4.11 -7.81 24.20
CA LEU A 14 -4.58 -8.76 23.19
C LEU A 14 -3.52 -8.98 22.11
N MET A 15 -2.91 -7.91 21.61
CA MET A 15 -1.81 -7.96 20.63
C MET A 15 -0.64 -8.79 21.15
N GLY A 16 -0.22 -8.59 22.42
CA GLY A 16 0.85 -9.38 23.04
C GLY A 16 0.53 -10.87 23.17
N ARG A 17 -0.74 -11.24 23.36
CA ARG A 17 -1.18 -12.65 23.37
C ARG A 17 -1.16 -13.27 21.97
N THR A 18 -1.50 -12.51 20.93
CA THR A 18 -1.48 -12.99 19.54
C THR A 18 -0.06 -13.30 19.05
N PHE A 19 0.96 -12.58 19.53
CA PHE A 19 2.37 -12.86 19.24
C PHE A 19 2.95 -14.05 20.04
N SER A 20 2.20 -14.63 20.98
CA SER A 20 2.67 -15.80 21.75
C SER A 20 2.69 -17.06 20.88
N ARG A 21 3.60 -18.00 21.18
CA ARG A 21 3.95 -19.17 20.33
C ARG A 21 2.69 -19.84 19.72
N PRO A 22 2.54 -19.86 18.39
CA PRO A 22 1.42 -20.52 17.75
C PRO A 22 1.47 -22.03 17.98
N GLU A 23 0.36 -22.62 18.41
CA GLU A 23 0.26 -24.06 18.73
C GLU A 23 0.52 -24.98 17.52
N ARG A 24 0.30 -24.51 16.29
CA ARG A 24 0.53 -25.28 15.05
C ARG A 24 1.05 -24.40 13.91
N MET A 25 2.38 -24.33 13.78
CA MET A 25 3.09 -23.67 12.67
C MET A 25 2.52 -24.02 11.29
N ARG A 26 2.09 -25.28 11.08
CA ARG A 26 1.55 -25.75 9.80
C ARG A 26 0.21 -25.11 9.42
N MET A 27 -0.69 -24.85 10.38
CA MET A 27 -1.94 -24.13 10.10
C MET A 27 -1.69 -22.63 9.90
N PHE A 28 -0.81 -22.04 10.72
CA PHE A 28 -0.43 -20.64 10.59
C PHE A 28 0.15 -20.34 9.19
N PHE A 29 1.06 -21.19 8.69
CA PHE A 29 1.66 -21.00 7.37
C PHE A 29 0.63 -21.17 6.23
N ARG A 30 -0.32 -22.11 6.38
CA ARG A 30 -1.39 -22.30 5.40
C ARG A 30 -2.36 -21.12 5.35
N GLN A 31 -2.75 -20.58 6.52
CA GLN A 31 -3.57 -19.37 6.60
C GLN A 31 -2.81 -18.15 6.10
N TYR A 32 -1.53 -18.00 6.43
CA TYR A 32 -0.68 -16.92 5.93
C TYR A 32 -0.56 -16.93 4.41
N LEU A 33 -0.35 -18.09 3.78
CA LEU A 33 -0.30 -18.20 2.32
C LEU A 33 -1.65 -17.90 1.67
N ASN A 34 -2.75 -18.39 2.25
CA ASN A 34 -4.09 -18.09 1.76
C ASN A 34 -4.40 -16.59 1.87
N GLU A 35 -4.02 -15.94 2.96
CA GLU A 35 -4.13 -14.49 3.10
C GLU A 35 -3.26 -13.80 2.07
N LEU A 36 -1.98 -14.15 1.90
CA LEU A 36 -1.12 -13.56 0.86
C LEU A 36 -1.72 -13.68 -0.55
N GLU A 37 -2.33 -14.81 -0.89
CA GLU A 37 -3.01 -15.00 -2.16
C GLU A 37 -4.24 -14.08 -2.27
N GLN A 38 -5.08 -14.02 -1.24
CA GLN A 38 -6.30 -13.22 -1.24
C GLN A 38 -6.02 -11.70 -1.15
N LEU A 39 -4.94 -11.31 -0.48
CA LEU A 39 -4.43 -9.95 -0.34
C LEU A 39 -3.74 -9.50 -1.63
N GLY A 40 -2.80 -10.30 -2.12
CA GLY A 40 -1.96 -9.99 -3.28
C GLY A 40 -2.68 -10.21 -4.59
N VAL A 41 -3.02 -11.47 -4.92
CA VAL A 41 -3.49 -11.88 -6.25
C VAL A 41 -4.78 -11.16 -6.64
N ASN A 42 -5.74 -11.09 -5.72
CA ASN A 42 -7.01 -10.43 -5.98
C ASN A 42 -6.89 -8.88 -6.07
N SER A 43 -5.72 -8.28 -5.77
CA SER A 43 -5.50 -6.83 -5.83
C SER A 43 -4.63 -6.39 -7.01
N ILE A 44 -3.88 -7.33 -7.62
CA ILE A 44 -2.98 -7.05 -8.75
C ILE A 44 -3.70 -6.37 -9.92
N GLY A 45 -4.92 -6.81 -10.26
CA GLY A 45 -5.70 -6.24 -11.36
C GLY A 45 -6.04 -4.76 -11.15
N ILE A 46 -6.47 -4.39 -9.94
CA ILE A 46 -6.81 -3.01 -9.58
C ILE A 46 -5.54 -2.14 -9.58
N VAL A 47 -4.46 -2.66 -9.01
CA VAL A 47 -3.16 -1.99 -8.94
C VAL A 47 -2.59 -1.69 -10.32
N LEU A 48 -2.65 -2.65 -11.24
CA LEU A 48 -2.16 -2.47 -12.62
C LEU A 48 -2.90 -1.34 -13.33
N LEU A 49 -4.24 -1.33 -13.26
CA LEU A 49 -5.06 -0.27 -13.85
C LEU A 49 -4.70 1.10 -13.27
N ILE A 50 -4.67 1.22 -11.94
CA ILE A 50 -4.40 2.49 -11.27
C ILE A 50 -2.98 3.00 -11.59
N SER A 51 -1.98 2.11 -11.62
CA SER A 51 -0.59 2.46 -11.93
C SER A 51 -0.43 3.05 -13.33
N PHE A 52 -1.16 2.51 -14.31
CA PHE A 52 -1.17 2.98 -15.68
C PHE A 52 -1.76 4.39 -15.80
N PHE A 53 -2.93 4.61 -15.19
CA PHE A 53 -3.59 5.93 -15.22
C PHE A 53 -2.78 7.00 -14.49
N ILE A 54 -2.22 6.69 -13.31
CA ILE A 54 -1.43 7.65 -12.54
C ILE A 54 -0.13 8.02 -13.25
N GLY A 55 0.56 7.06 -13.87
CA GLY A 55 1.76 7.35 -14.68
C GLY A 55 1.47 8.32 -15.83
N ALA A 56 0.35 8.14 -16.53
CA ALA A 56 -0.08 9.05 -17.60
C ALA A 56 -0.41 10.45 -17.07
N VAL A 57 -1.15 10.56 -15.96
CA VAL A 57 -1.53 11.83 -15.34
C VAL A 57 -0.31 12.62 -14.85
N ILE A 58 0.65 11.96 -14.20
CA ILE A 58 1.89 12.60 -13.70
C ILE A 58 2.72 13.11 -14.87
N THR A 59 2.85 12.32 -15.94
CA THR A 59 3.61 12.74 -17.14
C THR A 59 3.02 14.01 -17.76
N ILE A 60 1.69 14.10 -17.84
CA ILE A 60 0.99 15.28 -18.36
C ILE A 60 1.16 16.47 -17.41
N GLN A 61 1.00 16.27 -16.10
CA GLN A 61 1.16 17.34 -15.11
C GLN A 61 2.57 17.94 -15.13
N ILE A 62 3.61 17.11 -15.21
CA ILE A 62 4.99 17.60 -15.27
C ILE A 62 5.25 18.33 -16.58
N LYS A 63 4.72 17.84 -17.71
CA LYS A 63 4.84 18.55 -19.00
C LYS A 63 4.19 19.94 -18.96
N LEU A 64 3.01 20.06 -18.33
CA LEU A 64 2.31 21.34 -18.21
C LEU A 64 2.97 22.29 -17.20
N ASN A 65 3.67 21.75 -16.21
CA ASN A 65 4.36 22.56 -15.19
C ASN A 65 5.73 23.10 -15.69
N ILE A 66 6.31 22.48 -16.72
CA ILE A 66 7.51 22.99 -17.40
C ILE A 66 7.10 24.12 -18.35
N GLU A 67 6.95 25.33 -17.80
CA GLU A 67 6.85 26.56 -18.61
C GLU A 67 8.22 27.11 -18.99
N SER A 68 9.29 26.75 -18.26
CA SER A 68 10.64 27.23 -18.54
C SER A 68 11.35 26.35 -19.59
N PRO A 69 11.81 26.90 -20.73
CA PRO A 69 12.51 26.17 -21.79
C PRO A 69 13.84 25.52 -21.36
N TRP A 70 14.30 25.84 -20.14
CA TRP A 70 15.56 25.37 -19.58
C TRP A 70 15.48 23.99 -18.95
N MET A 71 14.28 23.44 -18.69
CA MET A 71 14.15 22.11 -18.12
C MET A 71 14.15 21.05 -19.23
N PRO A 72 15.18 20.17 -19.30
CA PRO A 72 15.27 19.19 -20.37
C PRO A 72 14.15 18.16 -20.32
N ARG A 73 13.66 17.71 -21.48
CA ARG A 73 12.56 16.73 -21.58
C ARG A 73 12.88 15.37 -20.95
N TRP A 74 14.16 15.02 -20.76
CA TRP A 74 14.58 13.79 -20.08
C TRP A 74 14.34 13.84 -18.56
N THR A 75 14.34 15.03 -17.96
CA THR A 75 14.04 15.23 -16.53
C THR A 75 12.60 14.83 -16.20
N VAL A 76 11.67 15.01 -17.13
CA VAL A 76 10.25 14.60 -16.97
C VAL A 76 10.14 13.10 -16.72
N GLY A 77 10.82 12.29 -17.53
CA GLY A 77 10.79 10.84 -17.39
C GLY A 77 11.50 10.34 -16.14
N TYR A 78 12.62 10.97 -15.77
CA TYR A 78 13.36 10.63 -14.55
C TYR A 78 12.50 10.87 -13.30
N VAL A 79 11.93 12.08 -13.19
CA VAL A 79 11.09 12.49 -12.05
C VAL A 79 9.80 11.65 -11.99
N THR A 80 9.17 11.39 -13.14
CA THR A 80 7.96 10.53 -13.19
C THR A 80 8.24 9.12 -12.68
N ARG A 81 9.38 8.54 -13.06
CA ARG A 81 9.77 7.19 -12.60
C ARG A 81 10.05 7.17 -11.10
N GLU A 82 10.72 8.19 -10.59
CA GLU A 82 11.05 8.31 -9.17
C GLU A 82 9.79 8.46 -8.31
N ILE A 83 8.82 9.27 -8.75
CA ILE A 83 7.52 9.41 -8.08
C ILE A 83 6.73 8.08 -8.11
N MET A 84 6.69 7.38 -9.25
CA MET A 84 6.03 6.07 -9.30
C MET A 84 6.69 5.04 -8.39
N LEU A 85 8.02 5.04 -8.28
CA LEU A 85 8.72 4.08 -7.43
C LEU A 85 8.56 4.40 -5.94
N LEU A 86 8.67 5.67 -5.54
CA LEU A 86 8.67 6.06 -4.13
C LEU A 86 7.26 6.26 -3.59
N GLU A 87 6.43 7.07 -4.25
CA GLU A 87 5.10 7.46 -3.73
C GLU A 87 4.02 6.43 -4.07
N PHE A 88 4.02 5.98 -5.33
CA PHE A 88 2.96 5.10 -5.80
C PHE A 88 3.11 3.66 -5.25
N SER A 89 4.33 3.12 -5.25
CA SER A 89 4.56 1.77 -4.73
C SER A 89 4.43 1.66 -3.21
N SER A 90 4.80 2.69 -2.44
CA SER A 90 4.79 2.64 -0.97
C SER A 90 3.45 3.06 -0.38
N SER A 91 2.95 4.23 -0.77
CA SER A 91 1.80 4.86 -0.10
C SER A 91 0.47 4.42 -0.72
N ILE A 92 0.35 4.49 -2.04
CA ILE A 92 -0.92 4.24 -2.73
C ILE A 92 -1.26 2.76 -2.75
N MET A 93 -0.27 1.89 -3.02
CA MET A 93 -0.43 0.44 -2.90
C MET A 93 -0.94 0.02 -1.52
N CYS A 94 -0.32 0.55 -0.45
CA CYS A 94 -0.65 0.20 0.91
C CYS A 94 -2.06 0.66 1.30
N LEU A 95 -2.48 1.85 0.84
CA LEU A 95 -3.86 2.33 1.01
C LEU A 95 -4.90 1.48 0.28
N ILE A 96 -4.63 1.07 -0.97
CA ILE A 96 -5.53 0.21 -1.75
C ILE A 96 -5.68 -1.15 -1.09
N LEU A 97 -4.55 -1.75 -0.67
CA LEU A 97 -4.54 -3.00 0.08
C LEU A 97 -5.31 -2.84 1.40
N ALA A 98 -5.04 -1.81 2.20
CA ALA A 98 -5.76 -1.55 3.45
C ALA A 98 -7.28 -1.39 3.23
N GLY A 99 -7.71 -0.71 2.16
CA GLY A 99 -9.13 -0.51 1.85
C GLY A 99 -9.86 -1.81 1.49
N LYS A 100 -9.26 -2.63 0.62
CA LYS A 100 -9.87 -3.89 0.19
C LYS A 100 -9.81 -4.95 1.30
N VAL A 101 -8.73 -4.98 2.06
CA VAL A 101 -8.46 -5.99 3.07
C VAL A 101 -9.17 -5.67 4.37
N GLY A 102 -9.14 -4.40 4.78
CA GLY A 102 -9.90 -3.92 5.93
C GLY A 102 -11.42 -4.00 5.72
N SER A 103 -11.90 -4.08 4.47
CA SER A 103 -13.33 -4.35 4.17
C SER A 103 -13.67 -5.84 4.07
N ASN A 104 -12.67 -6.73 3.96
CA ASN A 104 -12.86 -8.18 3.82
C ASN A 104 -12.59 -8.94 5.14
N VAL A 105 -12.42 -8.21 6.26
CA VAL A 105 -12.28 -8.73 7.63
C VAL A 105 -13.53 -8.38 8.44
#